data_AF-A0AAV8YCG7-F1
#
_entry.id   AF-A0AAV8YCG7-F1
#
_cell.length_a   1.000
_cell.length_b   1.000
_cell.length_c   1.000
_cell.angle_alpha   90.00
_cell.angle_beta   90.00
_cell.angle_gamma   90.00
#
_symmetry.space_group_name_H-M   'P 1'
#
loop_
_entity.id
_entity.type
_entity.pdbx_description
1 polymer ?
#
loop_
_entity_poly.entity_id
_entity_poly.type
_entity_poly.pdbx_seq_one_letter_code
_entity_poly.pdbx_strand_id
1 'polypeptide(L)' 'MCTEDVDAGAIIAQETVPIEINDTVTTLTERIKTAEHKAFPRALQLLATGKVKLGNDNKIFWS' A
#
# COMPACT_ATOMS: atom_id res chain seq x y z
N MET A 1 -8.89 1.22 -8.08
CA MET A 1 -9.72 2.40 -8.37
C MET A 1 -10.05 3.04 -7.04
N CYS A 2 -9.78 4.34 -6.86
CA CYS A 2 -10.21 5.05 -5.66
C CYS A 2 -11.73 4.98 -5.54
N THR A 3 -12.22 4.62 -4.36
CA THR A 3 -13.60 4.83 -3.95
C THR A 3 -13.79 6.31 -3.59
N GLU A 4 -15.05 6.78 -3.62
CA GLU A 4 -15.40 8.14 -3.17
C GLU A 4 -15.12 8.35 -1.67
N ASP A 5 -15.07 7.25 -0.90
CA ASP A 5 -14.53 7.22 0.45
C ASP A 5 -12.99 7.18 0.43
N VAL A 6 -12.39 8.22 1.00
CA VAL A 6 -10.94 8.34 1.23
C VAL A 6 -10.49 7.17 2.14
N ASP A 7 -9.43 6.48 1.75
CA ASP A 7 -8.80 5.35 2.47
C ASP A 7 -9.62 4.06 2.64
N ALA A 8 -10.75 3.89 1.96
CA ALA A 8 -11.56 2.66 2.00
C ALA A 8 -11.24 1.65 0.88
N GLY A 9 -10.24 1.95 0.04
CA GLY A 9 -9.83 1.08 -1.06
C GLY A 9 -9.20 -0.22 -0.56
N ALA A 10 -9.41 -1.30 -1.31
CA ALA A 10 -8.88 -2.61 -0.93
C ALA A 10 -7.33 -2.62 -0.95
N ILE A 11 -6.73 -3.12 0.13
CA ILE A 11 -5.29 -3.03 0.40
C ILE A 11 -4.49 -4.01 -0.47
N ILE A 12 -3.71 -3.49 -1.42
CA ILE A 12 -2.90 -4.32 -2.34
C ILE A 12 -1.52 -4.66 -1.76
N ALA A 13 -0.90 -3.75 -1.04
CA ALA A 13 0.39 -3.99 -0.38
C ALA A 13 0.50 -3.12 0.87
N GLN A 14 1.09 -3.69 1.92
CA GLN A 14 1.46 -2.96 3.14
C GLN A 14 2.91 -3.28 3.47
N GLU A 15 3.60 -2.29 4.02
CA GLU A 15 4.96 -2.43 4.54
C GLU A 15 4.95 -1.97 6.00
N THR A 16 5.64 -2.71 6.85
CA THR A 16 5.72 -2.38 8.28
C THR A 16 6.91 -1.45 8.50
N VAL A 17 6.69 -0.35 9.24
CA VAL A 17 7.73 0.62 9.58
C VAL A 17 7.88 0.67 11.09
N PRO A 18 9.06 0.33 11.65
CA PRO A 18 9.31 0.44 13.09
C PRO A 18 9.46 1.91 13.51
N ILE A 19 8.88 2.25 14.65
CA ILE A 19 9.02 3.57 15.29
C ILE A 19 10.20 3.52 16.27
N GLU A 20 11.15 4.42 16.13
CA GLU A 20 12.26 4.56 17.07
C GLU A 20 11.91 5.51 18.22
N ILE A 21 12.56 5.33 19.38
CA ILE A 21 12.37 6.16 20.57
C ILE A 21 12.70 7.65 20.32
N ASN A 22 13.59 7.94 19.36
CA ASN A 22 13.98 9.29 18.98
C ASN A 22 13.34 9.76 17.67
N ASP A 23 12.29 9.08 17.18
CA ASP A 23 11.64 9.53 15.96
C ASP A 23 10.90 10.86 16.17
N THR A 24 11.07 11.72 15.17
CA THR A 24 10.30 12.94 14.98
C THR A 24 9.36 12.73 13.81
N VAL A 25 8.37 13.62 13.65
CA VAL A 25 7.43 13.54 12.52
C VAL A 25 8.18 13.50 11.19
N THR A 26 9.25 14.28 11.05
CA THR A 26 10.08 14.32 9.83
C THR A 26 10.83 13.01 9.59
N THR A 27 11.54 12.48 10.59
CA THR A 27 12.30 11.22 10.43
C THR A 27 11.39 10.02 10.19
N LEU A 28 10.24 9.97 10.85
CA LEU A 28 9.22 8.95 10.63
C LEU A 28 8.63 9.05 9.21
N THR A 29 8.36 10.27 8.74
CA THR A 29 7.83 10.50 7.37
C THR A 29 8.84 10.05 6.31
N GLU A 30 10.14 10.32 6.47
CA GLU A 30 11.18 9.86 5.53
C GLU A 30 11.27 8.34 5.48
N ARG A 31 11.10 7.68 6.64
CA ARG A 31 11.07 6.22 6.73
C ARG A 31 9.84 5.63 6.05
N ILE A 32 8.67 6.24 6.27
CA ILE A 32 7.41 5.86 5.60
C ILE A 32 7.54 6.03 4.08
N LYS A 33 8.06 7.16 3.60
CA LYS A 33 8.31 7.38 2.15
C LYS A 33 9.20 6.29 1.55
N THR A 34 10.22 5.87 2.28
CA THR A 34 11.10 4.77 1.84
C THR A 34 10.36 3.45 1.73
N ALA A 35 9.42 3.18 2.64
CA ALA A 35 8.55 2.01 2.58
C ALA A 35 7.53 2.12 1.43
N GLU A 36 6.94 3.29 1.20
CA GLU A 36 6.02 3.56 0.08
C GLU A 36 6.69 3.33 -1.28
N HIS A 37 7.94 3.79 -1.45
CA HIS A 37 8.71 3.55 -2.67
C HIS A 37 8.96 2.06 -2.96
N LYS A 38 8.82 1.17 -1.97
CA LYS A 38 8.88 -0.29 -2.17
C LYS A 38 7.49 -0.89 -2.36
N ALA A 39 6.52 -0.48 -1.55
CA ALA A 39 5.16 -0.99 -1.58
C ALA A 39 4.44 -0.66 -2.89
N PHE A 40 4.58 0.57 -3.39
CA PHE A 40 3.85 1.07 -4.55
C PHE A 40 4.24 0.36 -5.86
N PRO A 41 5.53 0.23 -6.22
CA PRO A 41 5.92 -0.52 -7.43
C PRO A 41 5.54 -1.99 -7.34
N ARG A 42 5.58 -2.59 -6.14
CA ARG A 42 5.20 -3.99 -5.91
C ARG A 42 3.70 -4.19 -6.12
N ALA A 43 2.87 -3.28 -5.58
CA ALA A 43 1.43 -3.28 -5.82
C ALA A 43 1.10 -3.13 -7.31
N LEU A 44 1.78 -2.21 -8.00
CA LEU A 44 1.61 -2.02 -9.43
C LEU A 44 2.02 -3.26 -10.23
N GLN A 45 3.12 -3.92 -9.87
CA GLN A 45 3.55 -5.16 -10.51
C GLN A 45 2.55 -6.30 -10.29
N LEU A 46 2.00 -6.44 -9.08
CA LEU A 46 0.99 -7.44 -8.76
C LEU A 46 -0.30 -7.24 -9.57
N LEU A 47 -0.70 -5.99 -9.77
CA LEU A 47 -1.81 -5.63 -10.67
C LEU A 47 -1.46 -5.92 -12.13
N ALA A 48 -0.31 -5.48 -12.62
CA ALA A 48 0.11 -5.61 -14.02
C ALA A 48 0.32 -7.08 -14.44
N THR A 49 0.76 -7.93 -13.51
CA THR A 49 0.91 -9.38 -13.73
C THR A 49 -0.39 -10.16 -13.58
N GLY A 50 -1.50 -9.48 -13.23
CA GLY A 50 -2.82 -10.11 -13.05
C GLY A 50 -2.94 -10.99 -11.81
N LYS A 51 -1.94 -10.95 -10.91
CA LYS A 51 -1.96 -11.68 -9.63
C LYS A 51 -2.96 -11.09 -8.64
N VAL A 52 -3.26 -9.80 -8.77
CA VAL A 52 -4.30 -9.11 -8.00
C VAL A 52 -5.37 -8.62 -8.96
N LYS A 53 -6.62 -8.97 -8.69
CA LYS A 53 -7.79 -8.51 -9.45
C LYS A 53 -8.85 -7.96 -8.50
N LEU A 54 -9.53 -6.90 -8.91
CA LEU A 54 -10.70 -6.41 -8.20
C LEU A 54 -11.92 -7.18 -8.71
N GLY A 55 -12.62 -7.88 -7.83
CA GLY A 55 -13.89 -8.52 -8.16
C GLY A 55 -15.06 -7.56 -8.07
N ASN A 56 -16.21 -7.99 -8.60
CA ASN A 56 -17.43 -7.18 -8.65
C ASN A 56 -18.01 -6.81 -7.28
N ASP A 57 -17.55 -7.46 -6.20
CA ASP A 57 -17.93 -7.16 -4.81
C ASP A 57 -16.95 -6.17 -4.14
N ASN A 58 -16.12 -5.49 -4.93
CA ASN A 58 -15.08 -4.57 -4.47
C ASN A 58 -13.98 -5.22 -3.60
N LYS A 59 -13.89 -6.56 -3.61
CA LYS A 59 -12.81 -7.29 -2.93
C LYS A 59 -11.69 -7.62 -3.89
N ILE A 60 -10.48 -7.72 -3.33
CA ILE A 60 -9.26 -8.11 -4.05
C ILE A 60 -9.12 -9.63 -4.01
N PHE A 61 -8.99 -10.20 -5.19
CA PHE A 61 -8.73 -11.60 -5.42
C PHE A 61 -7.25 -11.77 -5.75
N TRP A 62 -6.62 -12.69 -5.04
CA TRP A 62 -5.25 -13.13 -5.29
C TRP A 62 -5.31 -14.42 -6.10
N SER A 63 -4.68 -14.43 -7.28
CA SER A 63 -4.54 -15.62 -8.12
C SER A 63 -3.33 -16.47 -7.75
#